data_AF-A0A8J4XGU8-F1
#
_entry.id   AF-A0A8J4XGU8-F1
#
_cell.length_a   1.000
_cell.length_b   1.000
_cell.length_c   1.000
_cell.angle_alpha   90.00
_cell.angle_beta   90.00
_cell.angle_gamma   90.00
#
_symmetry.space_group_name_H-M   'P 1'
#
loop_
_entity.id
_entity.type
_entity.pdbx_description
1 polymer ?
#
loop_
_entity_poly.entity_id
_entity_poly.type
_entity_poly.pdbx_seq_one_letter_code
_entity_poly.pdbx_strand_id
1 'polypeptide(L)'
;MDVDRQIYDFKNEHSSHFVEWVPNINSTLVFNNKLRDIDMAAVSIYNHTAIKDLFKRLSVQFTSMFRSRAYLHLYTEQGLDEMDFREA
;
A
#
# COMPACT_ATOMS: atom_id res chain seq x y z
N MET A 1 20.46 -20.79 -2.22
CA MET A 1 20.35 -19.34 -2.48
C MET A 1 20.27 -18.67 -1.13
N ASP A 2 21.22 -17.79 -0.82
CA ASP A 2 21.23 -17.08 0.45
C ASP A 2 20.34 -15.82 0.30
N VAL A 3 19.11 -15.92 0.78
CA VAL A 3 18.08 -14.88 0.64
C VAL A 3 18.48 -13.62 1.41
N ASP A 4 19.13 -13.78 2.57
CA ASP A 4 19.52 -12.66 3.41
C ASP A 4 20.62 -11.82 2.73
N ARG A 5 21.58 -12.48 2.08
CA ARG A 5 22.60 -11.79 1.27
C ARG A 5 21.99 -10.99 0.13
N GLN A 6 21.03 -11.56 -0.60
CA GLN A 6 20.40 -10.84 -1.71
C GLN A 6 19.62 -9.62 -1.25
N ILE A 7 18.90 -9.73 -0.13
CA ILE A 7 18.18 -8.61 0.46
C ILE A 7 19.16 -7.53 0.95
N TYR A 8 20.31 -7.93 1.51
CA TYR A 8 21.36 -7.00 1.91
C TYR A 8 21.95 -6.24 0.71
N ASP A 9 22.33 -6.95 -0.35
CA ASP A 9 22.91 -6.35 -1.56
C ASP A 9 21.91 -5.39 -2.23
N PHE A 10 20.64 -5.79 -2.34
CA PHE A 10 19.57 -4.95 -2.88
C PHE A 10 19.39 -3.65 -2.09
N LYS A 11 19.40 -3.72 -0.76
CA LYS A 11 19.29 -2.53 0.10
C LYS A 11 20.46 -1.58 -0.08
N ASN A 12 21.67 -2.10 -0.21
CA ASN A 12 22.86 -1.27 -0.38
C ASN A 12 22.86 -0.56 -1.73
N GLU A 13 22.49 -1.27 -2.79
CA GLU A 13 22.36 -0.71 -4.14
C GLU A 13 21.27 0.39 -4.21
N HIS A 14 20.18 0.22 -3.46
CA HIS A 14 19.02 1.12 -3.47
C HIS A 14 18.88 1.92 -2.17
N SER A 15 19.98 2.21 -1.48
CA SER A 15 19.97 2.78 -0.13
C SER A 15 19.19 4.09 -0.03
N SER A 16 19.21 4.91 -1.08
CA SER A 16 18.46 6.18 -1.19
C SER A 16 16.94 6.03 -1.18
N HIS A 17 16.40 4.84 -1.46
CA HIS A 17 14.96 4.56 -1.41
C HIS A 17 14.46 4.19 -0.01
N PHE A 18 15.36 3.97 0.95
CA PHE A 18 15.04 3.61 2.33
C PHE A 18 15.25 4.81 3.25
N VAL A 19 14.39 4.93 4.26
CA VAL A 19 14.54 5.99 5.27
C VAL A 19 15.67 5.65 6.25
N GLU A 20 16.54 6.62 6.53
CA GLU A 20 17.72 6.42 7.38
C GLU A 20 17.38 6.34 8.89
N TRP A 21 16.26 6.93 9.29
CA TRP A 21 15.87 7.06 10.70
C TRP A 21 15.25 5.77 11.29
N VAL A 22 14.97 4.75 10.47
CA VAL A 22 14.51 3.43 10.94
C VAL A 22 15.62 2.40 10.75
N PRO A 23 16.29 1.96 11.83
CA PRO A 23 17.26 0.87 11.73
C PRO A 23 16.54 -0.44 11.39
N ASN A 24 17.16 -1.29 10.57
CA ASN A 24 16.67 -2.63 10.24
C ASN A 24 15.22 -2.69 9.71
N ILE A 25 14.87 -1.80 8.77
CA ILE A 25 13.51 -1.67 8.19
C ILE A 25 12.94 -2.93 7.49
N ASN A 26 13.74 -3.97 7.25
CA ASN A 26 13.31 -5.19 6.55
C ASN A 26 13.32 -6.38 7.50
N SER A 27 12.29 -7.22 7.41
CA SER A 27 12.21 -8.52 8.06
C SER A 27 11.94 -9.59 7.00
N THR A 28 12.70 -10.68 7.05
CA THR A 28 12.59 -11.79 6.10
C THR A 28 12.15 -13.04 6.86
N LEU A 29 11.17 -13.77 6.32
CA LEU A 29 10.76 -15.08 6.82
C LEU A 29 10.90 -16.10 5.67
N VAL A 30 11.68 -17.16 5.91
CA VAL A 30 11.82 -18.27 4.96
C VAL A 30 11.04 -19.46 5.49
N PHE A 31 10.14 -19.99 4.67
CA PHE A 31 9.34 -21.17 4.97
C PHE A 31 9.75 -22.31 4.04
N ASN A 32 10.28 -23.40 4.61
CA ASN A 32 10.87 -24.50 3.84
C ASN A 32 9.90 -25.65 3.53
N ASN A 33 8.64 -25.58 3.98
CA ASN A 33 7.68 -26.63 3.65
C ASN A 33 7.12 -26.39 2.25
N LYS A 34 7.10 -27.44 1.43
CA LYS A 34 6.60 -27.38 0.05
C LYS A 34 5.13 -26.96 0.03
N LEU A 35 4.83 -25.91 -0.72
CA LEU A 35 3.47 -25.49 -1.02
C LEU A 35 3.00 -26.18 -2.31
N ARG A 36 2.19 -27.25 -2.18
CA ARG A 36 1.60 -27.98 -3.32
C ARG A 36 2.64 -28.26 -4.43
N ASP A 37 2.33 -27.89 -5.68
CA ASP A 37 3.16 -28.06 -6.87
C ASP A 37 4.01 -26.82 -7.22
N ILE A 38 4.24 -25.93 -6.25
CA ILE A 38 5.06 -24.72 -6.44
C ILE A 38 6.45 -24.96 -5.85
N ASP A 39 7.48 -24.79 -6.69
CA ASP A 39 8.88 -24.97 -6.27
C ASP A 39 9.41 -23.78 -5.46
N MET A 40 8.93 -22.56 -5.73
CA MET A 40 9.29 -21.35 -5.00
C MET A 40 8.22 -20.27 -5.13
N ALA A 41 7.91 -19.59 -4.03
CA ALA A 41 7.07 -18.40 -4.00
C ALA A 41 7.68 -17.36 -3.04
N ALA A 42 7.46 -16.09 -3.34
CA ALA A 42 7.84 -14.98 -2.47
C ALA A 42 6.66 -14.01 -2.34
N VAL A 43 6.46 -13.49 -1.14
CA VAL A 43 5.49 -12.44 -0.85
C VAL A 43 6.24 -11.29 -0.20
N SER A 44 6.00 -10.09 -0.69
CA SER A 44 6.64 -8.88 -0.18
C SER A 44 5.58 -7.88 0.27
N ILE A 45 5.76 -7.35 1.48
CA ILE A 45 4.87 -6.35 2.07
C ILE A 45 5.71 -5.10 2.29
N TYR A 46 5.31 -4.00 1.66
CA TYR A 46 6.03 -2.73 1.71
C TYR A 46 5.14 -1.63 2.27
N ASN A 47 5.65 -0.90 3.27
CA ASN A 47 5.10 0.39 3.65
C ASN A 47 5.87 1.49 2.89
N HIS A 48 5.38 1.85 1.72
CA HIS A 48 6.07 2.76 0.81
C HIS A 48 5.27 4.05 0.59
N THR A 49 5.95 5.20 0.61
CA THR A 49 5.29 6.52 0.49
C THR A 49 4.58 6.74 -0.84
N ALA A 50 4.89 5.95 -1.89
CA ALA A 50 4.17 5.99 -3.16
C ALA A 50 2.68 5.59 -3.04
N ILE A 51 2.26 4.96 -1.94
CA ILE A 51 0.83 4.70 -1.69
C ILE A 51 0.00 5.99 -1.73
N LYS A 52 0.61 7.15 -1.41
CA LYS A 52 -0.03 8.47 -1.52
C LYS A 52 -0.58 8.76 -2.92
N ASP A 53 0.06 8.26 -3.98
CA ASP A 53 -0.37 8.56 -5.35
C ASP A 53 -1.62 7.76 -5.73
N LEU A 54 -1.84 6.59 -5.12
CA LEU A 54 -3.12 5.89 -5.21
C LEU A 54 -4.22 6.71 -4.52
N PHE A 55 -3.98 7.19 -3.30
CA PHE A 55 -4.96 8.00 -2.58
C PHE A 55 -5.26 9.32 -3.30
N LYS A 56 -4.27 9.97 -3.93
CA LYS A 56 -4.52 11.14 -4.79
C LYS A 56 -5.46 10.84 -5.93
N ARG A 57 -5.29 9.70 -6.63
CA ARG A 57 -6.20 9.31 -7.73
C ARG A 57 -7.63 9.08 -7.22
N LEU A 58 -7.77 8.40 -6.09
CA LEU A 58 -9.06 8.19 -5.44
C LEU A 58 -9.71 9.53 -5.05
N SER A 59 -8.95 10.43 -4.44
CA SER A 59 -9.42 11.77 -4.04
C SER A 59 -9.88 12.61 -5.25
N VAL A 60 -9.16 12.57 -6.37
CA VAL A 60 -9.57 13.26 -7.61
C VAL A 60 -10.89 12.70 -8.14
N GLN A 61 -11.03 11.37 -8.20
CA GLN A 61 -12.27 10.72 -8.65
C GLN A 61 -13.44 11.03 -7.72
N PHE A 62 -13.22 10.89 -6.41
CA PHE A 62 -14.20 11.23 -5.38
C PHE A 62 -14.66 12.68 -5.50
N THR A 63 -13.72 13.62 -5.57
CA THR A 63 -14.01 15.05 -5.71
C THR A 63 -14.83 15.33 -6.97
N SER A 64 -14.50 14.67 -8.09
CA SER A 64 -15.26 14.79 -9.33
C SER A 64 -16.71 14.33 -9.15
N MET A 65 -16.91 13.14 -8.57
CA MET A 65 -18.25 12.59 -8.35
C MET A 65 -19.06 13.41 -7.35
N PHE A 66 -18.44 13.82 -6.24
CA PHE A 66 -19.07 14.60 -5.19
C PHE A 66 -19.50 15.99 -5.69
N ARG A 67 -18.66 16.66 -6.49
CA ARG A 67 -19.02 17.93 -7.15
C ARG A 67 -20.20 17.77 -8.10
N SER A 68 -20.29 16.64 -8.80
CA SER A 68 -21.43 16.31 -9.66
C SER A 68 -22.66 15.81 -8.89
N ARG A 69 -22.60 15.70 -7.55
CA ARG A 69 -23.64 15.10 -6.69
C ARG A 69 -24.05 13.70 -7.15
N ALA A 70 -23.15 12.98 -7.84
CA ALA A 70 -23.44 11.66 -8.38
C ALA A 70 -23.58 10.64 -7.25
N TYR A 71 -24.69 9.91 -7.23
CA TYR A 71 -25.01 8.89 -6.21
C TYR A 71 -25.10 9.39 -4.76
N LEU A 72 -25.06 10.70 -4.52
CA LEU A 72 -25.06 11.28 -3.16
C LEU A 72 -26.34 10.93 -2.39
N HIS A 73 -27.48 10.90 -3.07
CA HIS A 73 -28.78 10.56 -2.48
C HIS A 73 -28.79 9.19 -1.79
N LEU A 74 -28.08 8.19 -2.33
CA LEU A 74 -28.02 6.83 -1.77
C LEU A 74 -27.42 6.82 -0.36
N TYR A 75 -26.57 7.79 -0.04
CA TYR A 75 -25.92 7.90 1.26
C TYR A 75 -26.68 8.83 2.20
N THR A 76 -27.21 9.94 1.69
CA THR A 76 -28.02 10.87 2.52
C THR A 76 -29.34 10.25 2.95
N GLU A 77 -29.95 9.40 2.11
CA GLU A 77 -31.15 8.64 2.46
C GLU A 77 -30.90 7.58 3.56
N GLN A 78 -29.65 7.15 3.74
CA GLN A 78 -29.23 6.27 4.83
C GLN A 78 -28.86 7.06 6.11
N GLY A 79 -29.00 8.38 6.09
CA GLY A 79 -28.78 9.25 7.24
C GLY A 79 -27.35 9.82 7.36
N LEU A 80 -26.51 9.70 6.33
CA LEU A 80 -25.19 10.31 6.31
C LEU A 80 -25.29 11.79 5.89
N ASP A 81 -24.62 12.70 6.61
CA ASP A 81 -24.63 14.13 6.25
C ASP A 81 -23.69 14.37 5.05
N GLU A 82 -24.06 15.29 4.16
CA GLU A 82 -23.16 15.78 3.12
C GLU A 82 -21.86 16.38 3.70
N MET A 83 -21.91 16.90 4.94
CA MET A 83 -20.73 17.43 5.62
C MET A 83 -19.72 16.33 5.97
N ASP A 84 -20.19 15.12 6.29
CA ASP A 84 -19.32 13.98 6.63
C ASP A 84 -18.40 13.60 5.46
N PHE A 85 -18.85 13.81 4.22
CA PHE A 85 -18.05 13.59 3.01
C PHE A 85 -16.93 14.60 2.80
N ARG A 86 -16.98 15.76 3.47
CA ARG A 86 -15.93 16.78 3.39
C ARG A 86 -14.84 16.58 4.43
N GLU A 87 -15.15 15.86 5.50
CA GLU A 87 -14.24 15.57 6.60
C GLU A 87 -13.44 14.27 6.37
N ALA A 88 -13.91 13.41 5.47
CA ALA A 88 -13.25 12.18 5.01
C ALA A 88 -12.21 12.40 3.91
#